data_AF-A0A8C5XPT7-F1
#
_entry.id   AF-A0A8C5XPT7-F1
#
_cell.length_a   1.000
_cell.length_b   1.000
_cell.length_c   1.000
_cell.angle_alpha   90.00
_cell.angle_beta   90.00
_cell.angle_gamma   90.00
#
_symmetry.space_group_name_H-M   'P 1'
#
loop_
_entity.id
_entity.type
_entity.pdbx_description
1 polymer ?
#
loop_
_entity_poly.entity_id
_entity_poly.type
_entity_poly.pdbx_seq_one_letter_code
_entity_poly.pdbx_strand_id
1 'polypeptide(L)'
;MEPSPLELPADTVRRIAAELKCHPTDERVALHLDKEDKLRHFREYFYIPKMRDLPPIDLSLVNKDENAIYFLGNSLGLQPKMVKSYIEEELDKWAKMGGYGHDVGKRPWIIGDEIIVGLMKDIVVSFKVSRHNQPGNSLSTYNRKSSC
;
A
#
# COMPACT_ATOMS: atom_id res chain seq x y z
N MET A 1 29.25 14.28 6.51
CA MET A 1 29.06 13.93 7.92
C MET A 1 27.92 12.94 7.91
N GLU A 2 28.17 11.65 8.19
CA GLU A 2 27.11 10.64 8.21
C GLU A 2 26.06 11.05 9.26
N PRO A 3 24.76 11.13 8.91
CA PRO A 3 23.74 11.53 9.87
C PRO A 3 23.66 10.51 11.01
N SER A 4 23.66 11.03 12.25
CA SER A 4 23.40 10.22 13.44
C SER A 4 22.01 9.56 13.31
N PRO A 5 21.87 8.26 13.60
CA PRO A 5 20.61 7.52 13.43
C PRO A 5 19.44 8.01 14.30
N LEU A 6 19.64 9.02 15.15
CA LEU A 6 18.64 9.57 16.08
C LEU A 6 18.58 11.11 16.02
N GLU A 7 18.86 11.73 14.87
CA GLU A 7 18.64 13.17 14.68
C GLU A 7 17.13 13.51 14.72
N LEU A 8 16.76 14.58 15.42
CA LEU A 8 15.37 15.05 15.43
C LEU A 8 15.02 15.68 14.07
N PRO A 9 13.78 15.54 13.57
CA PRO A 9 13.41 16.08 12.26
C PRO A 9 13.66 17.59 12.09
N ALA A 10 13.43 18.37 13.16
CA ALA A 10 13.69 19.81 13.14
C ALA A 10 15.18 20.14 12.97
N ASP A 11 16.06 19.32 13.54
CA ASP A 11 17.50 19.49 13.41
C ASP A 11 17.99 19.05 12.03
N THR A 12 17.43 17.96 11.48
CA THR A 12 17.65 17.54 10.09
C THR A 12 17.30 18.66 9.09
N VAL A 13 16.13 19.29 9.24
CA VAL A 13 15.71 20.40 8.37
C VAL A 13 16.66 21.59 8.47
N ARG A 14 17.08 21.99 9.68
CA ARG A 14 18.03 23.09 9.90
C ARG A 14 19.40 22.78 9.30
N ARG A 15 19.88 21.55 9.48
CA ARG A 15 21.17 21.10 8.93
C ARG A 15 21.16 21.12 7.40
N ILE A 16 20.14 20.54 6.77
CA ILE A 16 19.99 20.55 5.30
C ILE A 16 19.90 21.99 4.77
N ALA A 17 19.15 22.86 5.46
CA ALA A 17 19.07 24.27 5.06
C ALA A 17 20.43 24.98 5.11
N ALA A 18 21.23 24.70 6.14
CA ALA A 18 22.60 25.21 6.25
C ALA A 18 23.51 24.68 5.13
N GLU A 19 23.42 23.38 4.81
CA GLU A 19 24.15 22.75 3.69
C GLU A 19 23.78 23.38 2.33
N LEU A 20 22.49 23.67 2.11
CA LEU A 20 21.96 24.31 0.90
C LEU A 20 22.12 25.84 0.87
N LYS A 21 22.63 26.44 1.96
CA LYS A 21 22.77 27.89 2.14
C LYS A 21 21.44 28.63 1.92
N CYS A 22 20.36 28.11 2.51
CA CYS A 22 19.02 28.68 2.44
C CYS A 22 18.35 28.78 3.82
N HIS A 23 17.19 29.43 3.89
CA HIS A 23 16.38 29.44 5.11
C HIS A 23 15.70 28.06 5.32
N PRO A 24 15.47 27.59 6.56
CA PRO A 24 14.82 26.30 6.82
C PRO A 24 13.40 26.14 6.23
N THR A 25 12.72 27.24 5.94
CA THR A 25 11.38 27.26 5.35
C THR A 25 11.39 27.49 3.84
N ASP A 26 12.57 27.45 3.20
CA ASP A 26 12.74 27.64 1.77
C ASP A 26 12.33 26.36 1.01
N GLU A 27 11.67 26.52 -0.14
CA GLU A 27 11.23 25.41 -1.00
C GLU A 27 12.37 24.44 -1.36
N ARG A 28 13.60 24.96 -1.51
CA ARG A 28 14.79 24.16 -1.82
C ARG A 28 15.03 23.03 -0.81
N VAL A 29 14.64 23.22 0.45
CA VAL A 29 14.77 22.18 1.49
C VAL A 29 13.83 21.02 1.19
N ALA A 30 12.57 21.29 0.85
CA ALA A 30 11.59 20.26 0.51
C ALA A 30 12.01 19.50 -0.76
N LEU A 31 12.43 20.22 -1.80
CA LEU A 31 12.92 19.59 -3.04
C LEU A 31 14.13 18.68 -2.81
N HIS A 32 15.03 19.06 -1.90
CA HIS A 32 16.16 18.21 -1.52
C HIS A 32 15.70 16.97 -0.76
N LEU A 33 14.80 17.09 0.21
CA LEU A 33 14.24 15.96 0.95
C LEU A 33 13.50 14.98 0.02
N ASP A 34 12.71 15.49 -0.92
CA ASP A 34 12.07 14.67 -1.97
C ASP A 34 13.11 13.98 -2.85
N LYS A 35 14.24 14.65 -3.15
CA LYS A 35 15.31 14.08 -3.96
C LYS A 35 15.97 12.87 -3.26
N GLU A 36 16.21 12.98 -1.97
CA GLU A 36 16.91 11.98 -1.16
C GLU A 36 15.98 10.89 -0.60
N ASP A 37 14.66 11.05 -0.71
CA ASP A 37 13.70 10.01 -0.33
C ASP A 37 13.82 8.76 -1.22
N LYS A 38 14.36 7.69 -0.63
CA LYS A 38 14.49 6.37 -1.26
C LYS A 38 13.13 5.76 -1.64
N LEU A 39 12.05 6.18 -0.99
CA LEU A 39 10.70 5.71 -1.23
C LEU A 39 9.92 6.56 -2.24
N ARG A 40 10.50 7.65 -2.79
CA ARG A 40 9.81 8.58 -3.71
C ARG A 40 9.07 7.87 -4.85
N HIS A 41 9.70 6.84 -5.42
CA HIS A 41 9.17 6.09 -6.56
C HIS A 41 7.84 5.37 -6.27
N PHE A 42 7.54 5.02 -5.00
CA PHE A 42 6.26 4.41 -4.63
C PHE A 42 5.07 5.32 -4.92
N ARG A 43 5.27 6.65 -4.97
CA ARG A 43 4.24 7.62 -5.36
C ARG A 43 3.64 7.29 -6.74
N GLU A 44 4.42 6.71 -7.64
CA GLU A 44 4.00 6.35 -8.99
C GLU A 44 3.05 5.14 -9.03
N TYR A 45 2.96 4.35 -7.96
CA TYR A 45 2.08 3.19 -7.89
C TYR A 45 0.63 3.53 -7.50
N PHE A 46 0.32 4.80 -7.24
CA PHE A 46 -1.01 5.24 -6.83
C PHE A 46 -1.66 6.17 -7.85
N TYR A 47 -2.98 6.14 -7.93
CA TYR A 47 -3.76 7.17 -8.60
C TYR A 47 -3.94 8.36 -7.65
N ILE A 48 -3.22 9.46 -7.91
CA ILE A 48 -3.38 10.72 -7.19
C ILE A 48 -4.37 11.59 -7.95
N PRO A 49 -5.46 12.07 -7.32
CA PRO A 49 -6.44 12.94 -7.97
C PRO A 49 -5.79 14.23 -8.49
N LYS A 50 -6.33 14.76 -9.60
CA LYS A 50 -5.98 16.09 -10.10
C LYS A 50 -6.90 17.14 -9.49
N MET A 51 -6.39 18.36 -9.32
CA MET A 51 -7.18 19.46 -8.75
C MET A 51 -8.49 19.70 -9.50
N ARG A 52 -8.47 19.58 -10.84
CA ARG A 52 -9.67 19.72 -11.68
C ARG A 52 -10.78 18.71 -11.43
N ASP A 53 -10.46 17.54 -10.89
CA ASP A 53 -11.40 16.42 -10.71
C ASP A 53 -12.01 16.41 -9.29
N LEU A 54 -11.56 17.30 -8.40
CA LEU A 54 -12.00 17.36 -7.01
C LEU A 54 -13.17 18.33 -6.78
N PRO A 55 -14.31 17.86 -6.26
CA PRO A 55 -15.29 18.73 -5.63
C PRO A 55 -14.82 19.12 -4.21
N PRO A 56 -15.08 20.31 -3.65
CA PRO A 56 -15.65 21.55 -4.22
C PRO A 56 -14.55 22.61 -4.51
N ILE A 57 -13.58 22.31 -5.38
CA ILE A 57 -12.48 23.24 -5.65
C ILE A 57 -12.93 24.44 -6.51
N ASP A 58 -12.49 25.64 -6.14
CA ASP A 58 -12.50 26.81 -7.01
C ASP A 58 -11.27 26.79 -7.94
N LEU A 59 -11.52 26.49 -9.22
CA LEU A 59 -10.46 26.37 -10.23
C LEU A 59 -9.75 27.69 -10.55
N SER A 60 -10.30 28.84 -10.13
CA SER A 60 -9.62 30.13 -10.31
C SER A 60 -8.45 30.34 -9.34
N LEU A 61 -8.41 29.58 -8.24
CA LEU A 61 -7.40 29.70 -7.18
C LEU A 61 -6.29 28.65 -7.28
N VAL A 62 -6.37 27.72 -8.24
CA VAL A 62 -5.47 26.55 -8.31
C VAL A 62 -5.02 26.28 -9.74
N ASN A 63 -3.89 25.59 -9.87
CA ASN A 63 -3.49 25.00 -11.14
C ASN A 63 -4.25 23.69 -11.36
N LYS A 64 -5.14 23.67 -12.37
CA LYS A 64 -6.09 22.58 -12.62
C LYS A 64 -5.45 21.21 -12.88
N ASP A 65 -4.26 21.17 -13.49
CA ASP A 65 -3.61 19.92 -13.92
C ASP A 65 -2.60 19.38 -12.89
N GLU A 66 -2.40 20.12 -11.79
CA GLU A 66 -1.60 19.67 -10.67
C GLU A 66 -2.28 18.55 -9.89
N ASN A 67 -1.45 17.74 -9.24
CA ASN A 67 -1.94 16.74 -8.31
C ASN A 67 -2.49 17.42 -7.06
N ALA A 68 -3.54 16.84 -6.49
CA ALA A 68 -4.06 17.27 -5.21
C ALA A 68 -3.05 17.02 -4.08
N ILE A 69 -3.07 17.90 -3.08
CA ILE A 69 -2.42 17.67 -1.78
C ILE A 69 -3.37 16.80 -0.95
N TYR A 70 -3.25 15.48 -1.09
CA TYR A 70 -4.16 14.52 -0.46
C TYR A 70 -3.66 14.06 0.91
N PHE A 71 -4.11 14.73 1.96
CA PHE A 71 -3.79 14.40 3.37
C PHE A 71 -4.89 13.60 4.10
N LEU A 72 -5.81 12.97 3.36
CA LEU A 72 -6.90 12.14 3.92
C LEU A 72 -6.62 10.63 3.85
N GLY A 73 -5.37 10.24 3.61
CA GLY A 73 -4.96 8.83 3.43
C GLY A 73 -5.18 7.93 4.66
N ASN A 74 -5.31 8.53 5.85
CA ASN A 74 -5.62 7.84 7.10
C ASN A 74 -7.08 7.38 7.20
N SER A 75 -7.99 8.00 6.45
CA SER A 75 -9.40 7.60 6.39
C SER A 75 -9.66 6.73 5.17
N LEU A 76 -9.26 7.21 3.99
CA LEU A 76 -9.36 6.46 2.74
C LEU A 76 -8.05 6.58 1.97
N GLY A 77 -7.32 5.47 1.91
CA GLY A 77 -6.08 5.37 1.15
C GLY A 77 -6.31 5.55 -0.35
N LEU A 78 -5.32 6.12 -1.04
CA LEU A 78 -5.35 6.22 -2.50
C LEU A 78 -5.34 4.83 -3.14
N GLN A 79 -6.03 4.71 -4.27
CA GLN A 79 -6.11 3.45 -5.01
C GLN A 79 -4.73 3.08 -5.62
N PRO A 80 -4.16 1.91 -5.30
CA PRO A 80 -3.02 1.37 -6.04
C PRO A 80 -3.39 1.06 -7.49
N LYS A 81 -2.52 1.39 -8.44
CA LYS A 81 -2.77 1.20 -9.88
C LYS A 81 -3.03 -0.26 -10.27
N MET A 82 -2.47 -1.21 -9.51
CA MET A 82 -2.62 -2.65 -9.74
C MET A 82 -4.00 -3.21 -9.37
N VAL A 83 -4.83 -2.46 -8.64
CA VAL A 83 -6.16 -2.95 -8.17
C VAL A 83 -7.01 -3.45 -9.34
N LYS A 84 -7.09 -2.68 -10.42
CA LYS A 84 -7.88 -3.04 -11.60
C LYS A 84 -7.42 -4.37 -12.19
N SER A 85 -6.12 -4.55 -12.39
CA SER A 85 -5.56 -5.78 -12.96
C SER A 85 -5.83 -7.00 -12.07
N TYR A 86 -5.76 -6.87 -10.74
CA TYR A 86 -6.01 -8.01 -9.85
C TYR A 86 -7.48 -8.42 -9.85
N ILE A 87 -8.40 -7.45 -9.98
CA ILE A 87 -9.84 -7.74 -10.13
C ILE A 87 -10.10 -8.40 -11.48
N GLU A 88 -9.53 -7.88 -12.57
CA GLU A 88 -9.66 -8.44 -13.92
C GLU A 88 -9.17 -9.89 -13.99
N GLU A 89 -8.06 -10.23 -13.32
CA GLU A 89 -7.57 -11.62 -13.23
C GLU A 89 -8.65 -12.58 -12.67
N GLU A 90 -9.37 -12.19 -11.62
CA GLU A 90 -10.38 -13.03 -10.99
C GLU A 90 -11.69 -13.06 -11.79
N LEU A 91 -12.09 -11.93 -12.39
CA LEU A 91 -13.24 -11.86 -13.30
C LEU A 91 -13.04 -12.72 -14.55
N ASP A 92 -11.86 -12.68 -15.14
CA ASP A 92 -11.48 -13.51 -16.28
C ASP A 92 -11.52 -15.00 -15.92
N LYS A 93 -10.99 -15.36 -14.75
CA LYS A 93 -11.03 -16.75 -14.26
C LYS A 93 -12.47 -17.21 -14.09
N TRP A 94 -13.33 -16.37 -13.52
CA TRP A 94 -14.75 -16.69 -13.38
C TRP A 94 -15.43 -16.90 -14.73
N ALA A 95 -15.23 -15.98 -15.68
CA ALA A 95 -15.81 -16.08 -17.01
C ALA A 95 -15.35 -17.35 -17.77
N LYS A 96 -14.09 -17.75 -17.61
CA LYS A 96 -13.50 -18.91 -18.32
C LYS A 96 -13.80 -20.25 -17.66
N MET A 97 -13.83 -20.30 -16.32
CA MET A 97 -13.79 -21.56 -15.57
C MET A 97 -15.01 -21.77 -14.66
N GLY A 98 -15.88 -20.77 -14.50
CA GLY A 98 -17.05 -20.87 -13.64
C GLY A 98 -16.67 -21.33 -12.22
N GLY A 99 -17.39 -22.33 -11.71
CA GLY A 99 -17.16 -22.90 -10.39
C GLY A 99 -15.77 -23.50 -10.17
N TYR A 100 -15.05 -23.92 -11.22
CA TYR A 100 -13.70 -24.48 -11.05
C TYR A 100 -12.71 -23.46 -10.47
N GLY A 101 -12.99 -22.15 -10.56
CA GLY A 101 -12.19 -21.09 -9.94
C GLY A 101 -12.09 -21.18 -8.41
N HIS A 102 -12.94 -21.98 -7.77
CA HIS A 102 -12.85 -22.31 -6.34
C HIS A 102 -11.53 -22.99 -5.96
N ASP A 103 -11.08 -23.94 -6.78
CA ASP A 103 -9.95 -24.82 -6.46
C ASP A 103 -8.68 -24.48 -7.23
N VAL A 104 -8.77 -23.69 -8.30
CA VAL A 104 -7.65 -23.46 -9.25
C VAL A 104 -7.31 -21.98 -9.47
N GLY A 105 -6.13 -21.74 -10.03
CA GLY A 105 -5.62 -20.41 -10.41
C GLY A 105 -4.59 -19.86 -9.43
N LYS A 106 -4.18 -18.59 -9.63
CA LYS A 106 -3.21 -17.91 -8.74
C LYS A 106 -3.78 -17.70 -7.34
N ARG A 107 -5.10 -17.48 -7.24
CA ARG A 107 -5.84 -17.28 -5.99
C ARG A 107 -7.11 -18.14 -5.98
N PRO A 108 -7.01 -19.46 -5.71
CA PRO A 108 -8.20 -20.30 -5.53
C PRO A 108 -9.16 -19.66 -4.52
N TRP A 109 -10.44 -19.53 -4.87
CA TRP A 109 -11.37 -18.73 -4.08
C TRP A 109 -11.64 -19.30 -2.69
N ILE A 110 -11.49 -20.62 -2.49
CA ILE A 110 -11.70 -21.27 -1.18
C ILE A 110 -10.67 -20.82 -0.14
N ILE A 111 -9.44 -20.52 -0.56
CA ILE A 111 -8.31 -20.14 0.31
C ILE A 111 -7.75 -18.76 -0.03
N GLY A 112 -8.56 -17.91 -0.67
CA GLY A 112 -8.09 -16.62 -1.20
C GLY A 112 -7.53 -15.69 -0.12
N ASP A 113 -8.08 -15.76 1.10
CA ASP A 113 -7.62 -15.04 2.28
C ASP A 113 -6.27 -15.56 2.80
N GLU A 114 -6.10 -16.88 2.88
CA GLU A 114 -4.86 -17.51 3.34
C GLU A 114 -3.67 -17.21 2.43
N ILE A 115 -3.90 -17.01 1.13
CA ILE A 115 -2.84 -16.75 0.14
C ILE A 115 -2.14 -15.41 0.39
N ILE A 116 -2.89 -14.39 0.82
CA ILE A 116 -2.35 -13.04 1.02
C ILE A 116 -1.93 -12.77 2.47
N VAL A 117 -2.34 -13.60 3.42
CA VAL A 117 -2.08 -13.37 4.85
C VAL A 117 -0.59 -13.24 5.18
N GLY A 118 0.27 -13.96 4.46
CA GLY A 118 1.72 -13.89 4.63
C GLY A 118 2.30 -12.50 4.41
N LEU A 119 1.68 -11.70 3.52
CA LEU A 119 2.11 -10.33 3.22
C LEU A 119 1.83 -9.35 4.36
N MET A 120 0.92 -9.70 5.28
CA MET A 120 0.60 -8.86 6.44
C MET A 120 1.57 -9.05 7.61
N LYS A 121 2.38 -10.10 7.59
CA LYS A 121 3.20 -10.55 8.73
C LYS A 121 4.11 -9.44 9.27
N ASP A 122 4.84 -8.78 8.38
CA ASP A 122 5.82 -7.76 8.74
C ASP A 122 5.15 -6.41 9.03
N ILE A 123 3.91 -6.22 8.58
CA ILE A 123 3.12 -5.01 8.83
C ILE A 123 2.59 -4.99 10.27
N VAL A 124 2.05 -6.12 10.75
CA VAL A 124 1.47 -6.21 12.11
C VAL A 124 2.41 -6.85 13.13
N VAL A 125 3.63 -7.22 12.73
CA VAL A 125 4.64 -7.91 13.55
C VAL A 125 4.04 -9.15 14.23
N SER A 126 3.42 -10.04 13.45
CA SER A 126 2.88 -11.30 13.98
C SER A 126 3.90 -12.43 13.80
N PHE A 127 4.38 -12.98 14.92
CA PHE A 127 5.11 -14.24 14.93
C PHE A 127 4.12 -15.40 14.84
N LYS A 128 4.24 -16.24 13.80
CA LYS A 128 3.56 -17.53 13.76
C LYS A 128 4.12 -18.34 14.94
N VAL A 129 3.34 -18.52 16.01
CA VAL A 129 3.62 -19.59 16.98
C VAL A 129 3.54 -20.88 16.18
N SER A 130 4.69 -21.50 15.95
CA SER A 130 4.75 -22.87 15.46
C SER A 130 3.92 -23.72 16.39
N ARG A 131 2.71 -24.11 15.97
CA ARG A 131 2.04 -25.25 16.60
C ARG A 131 2.94 -26.44 16.30
N HIS A 132 3.84 -26.75 17.24
CA HIS A 132 4.50 -28.04 17.25
C HIS A 132 3.41 -29.10 17.15
N ASN A 133 3.50 -29.95 16.13
CA ASN A 133 2.76 -31.19 16.03
C ASN A 133 2.97 -31.96 17.34
N GLN A 134 1.98 -31.91 18.22
CA GLN A 134 1.82 -32.91 19.26
C GLN A 134 1.30 -34.18 18.57
N PRO A 135 2.01 -35.32 18.63
CA PRO A 135 1.51 -36.56 18.08
C PRO A 135 0.39 -37.07 18.99
N GLY A 136 -0.81 -37.20 18.43
CA GLY A 136 -1.94 -37.88 19.08
C GLY A 136 -2.99 -36.94 19.67
N ASN A 137 -3.98 -36.59 18.85
CA ASN A 137 -5.35 -36.91 19.23
C ASN A 137 -6.26 -36.97 18.01
N SER A 138 -7.11 -37.99 18.03
CA SER A 138 -7.92 -38.52 16.94
C SER A 138 -9.10 -37.64 16.51
N LEU A 139 -9.41 -37.74 15.21
CA LEU A 139 -10.75 -37.66 14.59
C LEU A 139 -11.57 -36.36 14.77
N SER A 140 -11.64 -35.57 13.70
CA SER A 140 -12.93 -35.14 13.12
C SER A 140 -12.70 -34.60 11.71
N THR A 141 -13.03 -35.42 10.71
CA THR A 141 -13.14 -35.02 9.32
C THR A 141 -14.43 -34.20 9.16
N TYR A 142 -14.31 -32.87 9.02
CA TYR A 142 -15.46 -32.06 8.63
C TYR A 142 -15.66 -32.17 7.12
N ASN A 143 -16.43 -33.18 6.75
CA ASN A 143 -16.83 -33.50 5.40
C ASN A 143 -17.96 -32.53 4.99
N ARG A 144 -17.63 -31.38 4.41
CA ARG A 144 -18.65 -30.46 3.86
C ARG A 144 -18.99 -30.91 2.44
N LYS A 145 -19.99 -31.79 2.34
CA LYS A 145 -20.61 -32.22 1.08
C LYS A 145 -21.00 -31.00 0.25
N SER A 146 -20.51 -30.93 -0.97
CA SER A 146 -21.09 -30.16 -2.05
C SER A 146 -22.48 -30.73 -2.36
N SER A 147 -23.51 -29.89 -2.31
CA SER A 147 -24.83 -30.19 -2.86
C SER A 147 -25.43 -28.90 -3.42
N CYS A 148 -25.93 -29.07 -4.65
CA CYS A 148 -26.43 -28.10 -5.63
C CYS A 148 -25.36 -27.31 -6.39
#